data_AF-A0AAU8LLM3-F1
#
_entry.id   AF-A0AAU8LLM3-F1
#
_cell.length_a   1.000
_cell.length_b   1.000
_cell.length_c   1.000
_cell.angle_alpha   90.00
_cell.angle_beta   90.00
_cell.angle_gamma   90.00
#
_symmetry.space_group_name_H-M   'P 1'
#
loop_
_entity.id
_entity.type
_entity.pdbx_description
1 polymer ?
#
loop_
_entity_poly.entity_id
_entity_poly.type
_entity_poly.pdbx_seq_one_letter_code
_entity_poly.pdbx_strand_id
1 'polypeptide(L)'
;MKYILWSLVEGLGMSYLGVNLNFCRAVPFEWYDAGLVVVSGDGPNICGHALLRVGKFYFHIAGLVARPYYMDEVGYKRYLAESSKIEIFRRRVMVKNSEAAQRKLEALSARPWHWLGIPNNCVSYVEEIFNAGGASESLLSNCPVRWR
;
A
#
# COMPACT_ATOMS: atom_id res chain seq x y z
N MET A 1 -16.86 -1.05 -45.64
CA MET A 1 -17.86 -1.36 -44.60
C MET A 1 -17.52 -2.73 -43.98
N LYS A 2 -16.70 -2.71 -42.92
CA LYS A 2 -16.41 -3.82 -42.00
C LYS A 2 -15.74 -3.20 -40.76
N TYR A 3 -16.49 -2.29 -40.13
CA TYR A 3 -16.27 -1.94 -38.73
C TYR A 3 -17.18 -2.84 -37.90
N ILE A 4 -16.88 -3.00 -36.61
CA ILE A 4 -17.53 -3.89 -35.62
C ILE A 4 -16.81 -5.24 -35.49
N LEU A 5 -15.63 -5.23 -34.85
CA LEU A 5 -15.26 -6.25 -33.85
C LEU A 5 -14.06 -5.79 -32.97
N TRP A 6 -14.02 -4.52 -32.58
CA TRP A 6 -12.99 -3.99 -31.67
C TRP A 6 -13.59 -3.01 -30.67
N SER A 7 -14.64 -3.43 -29.96
CA SER A 7 -15.32 -2.57 -28.96
C SER A 7 -15.93 -3.36 -27.80
N LEU A 8 -15.20 -4.31 -27.21
CA LEU A 8 -15.62 -5.00 -25.98
C LEU A 8 -14.51 -5.20 -24.94
N VAL A 9 -13.56 -4.25 -24.84
CA VAL A 9 -12.62 -4.18 -23.67
C VAL A 9 -12.33 -2.73 -23.25
N GLU A 10 -13.27 -1.80 -23.40
CA GLU A 10 -13.11 -0.39 -22.99
C GLU A 10 -14.23 0.06 -22.04
N GLY A 11 -14.53 -0.76 -21.03
CA GLY A 11 -15.63 -0.52 -20.07
C GLY A 11 -15.37 -0.99 -18.64
N LEU A 12 -14.12 -1.21 -18.24
CA LEU A 12 -13.73 -1.36 -16.83
C LEU A 12 -12.87 -0.15 -16.48
N GLY A 13 -13.46 0.87 -15.85
CA GLY A 13 -12.68 1.97 -15.29
C GLY A 13 -11.64 1.38 -14.35
N MET A 14 -10.35 1.54 -14.68
CA MET A 14 -9.26 1.09 -13.81
C MET A 14 -9.36 1.88 -12.50
N SER A 15 -9.83 1.25 -11.42
CA SER A 15 -9.91 1.86 -10.10
C SER A 15 -8.56 2.48 -9.73
N TYR A 16 -8.56 3.73 -9.26
CA TYR A 16 -7.34 4.42 -8.88
C TYR A 16 -6.56 3.65 -7.80
N LEU A 17 -5.32 3.27 -8.10
CA LEU A 17 -4.41 2.56 -7.18
C LEU A 17 -3.32 3.47 -6.59
N GLY A 18 -3.30 4.76 -6.91
CA GLY A 18 -2.15 5.62 -6.63
C GLY A 18 -1.18 5.74 -7.80
N VAL A 19 -0.03 6.32 -7.54
CA VAL A 19 1.05 6.52 -8.51
C VAL A 19 2.34 5.89 -7.99
N ASN A 20 3.26 5.50 -8.88
CA ASN A 20 4.56 4.99 -8.44
C ASN A 20 5.48 6.13 -8.01
N LEU A 21 6.23 5.90 -6.92
CA LEU A 21 7.19 6.87 -6.43
C LEU A 21 8.42 6.89 -7.36
N ASN A 22 8.46 7.83 -8.29
CA ASN A 22 9.51 7.89 -9.32
C ASN A 22 10.77 8.67 -8.90
N PHE A 23 10.80 9.19 -7.67
CA PHE A 23 11.89 10.03 -7.18
C PHE A 23 12.20 9.67 -5.72
N CYS A 24 13.48 9.55 -5.37
CA CYS A 24 13.89 9.60 -3.98
C CYS A 24 13.59 11.01 -3.49
N ARG A 25 12.59 11.19 -2.62
CA ARG A 25 12.25 12.52 -2.13
C ARG A 25 13.43 13.04 -1.31
N ALA A 26 14.02 14.16 -1.74
CA ALA A 26 15.09 14.85 -1.00
C ALA A 26 14.65 15.35 0.39
N VAL A 27 13.35 15.27 0.71
CA VAL A 27 12.77 15.62 2.01
C VAL A 27 12.11 14.37 2.63
N PRO A 28 12.51 13.96 3.84
CA PRO A 28 11.91 12.83 4.56
C PRO A 28 10.41 13.04 4.82
N PHE A 29 9.65 11.94 4.85
CA PHE A 29 8.26 11.97 5.28
C PHE A 29 8.12 12.18 6.80
N GLU A 30 6.93 12.58 7.24
CA GLU A 30 6.59 12.84 8.66
C GLU A 30 6.43 11.53 9.46
N TRP A 31 7.53 10.81 9.69
CA TRP A 31 7.52 9.51 10.38
C TRP A 31 7.04 9.55 11.84
N TYR A 32 6.97 10.73 12.46
CA TYR A 32 6.33 10.89 13.78
C TYR A 32 4.80 10.67 13.72
N ASP A 33 4.20 10.79 12.54
CA ASP A 33 2.79 10.48 12.24
C ASP A 33 2.71 9.28 11.28
N ALA A 34 3.39 8.20 11.65
CA ALA A 34 3.30 6.91 10.95
C ALA A 34 2.17 6.04 11.51
N GLY A 35 1.55 5.25 10.65
CA GLY A 35 0.49 4.35 11.05
C GLY A 35 0.21 3.25 10.04
N LEU A 36 -0.42 2.19 10.54
CA LEU A 36 -1.01 1.13 9.75
C LEU A 36 -2.44 1.51 9.39
N VAL A 37 -2.83 1.25 8.15
CA VAL A 37 -4.23 1.34 7.71
C VAL A 37 -4.59 0.01 7.06
N VAL A 38 -5.70 -0.57 7.47
CA VAL A 38 -6.21 -1.82 6.88
C VAL A 38 -7.55 -1.54 6.24
N VAL A 39 -7.66 -1.92 4.97
CA VAL A 39 -8.88 -1.82 4.18
C VAL A 39 -9.37 -3.21 3.78
N SER A 40 -10.58 -3.32 3.23
CA SER A 40 -11.06 -4.57 2.66
C SER A 40 -10.18 -5.08 1.52
N GLY A 41 -10.04 -6.41 1.44
CA GLY A 41 -9.30 -7.08 0.37
C GLY A 41 -10.03 -7.04 -0.96
N ASP A 42 -9.38 -7.54 -2.01
CA ASP A 42 -10.02 -7.72 -3.33
C ASP A 42 -10.75 -9.06 -3.41
N GLY A 43 -11.94 -9.05 -4.02
CA GLY A 43 -12.72 -10.27 -4.28
C GLY A 43 -12.97 -11.10 -3.01
N PRO A 44 -12.71 -12.42 -3.00
CA PRO A 44 -12.93 -13.29 -1.84
C PRO A 44 -11.89 -13.12 -0.72
N ASN A 45 -10.94 -12.17 -0.84
CA ASN A 45 -9.91 -11.96 0.17
C ASN A 45 -10.47 -11.30 1.45
N ILE A 46 -10.91 -12.14 2.38
CA ILE A 46 -11.38 -11.73 3.71
C ILE A 46 -10.27 -11.19 4.61
N CYS A 47 -9.00 -11.40 4.25
CA CYS A 47 -7.89 -11.03 5.09
C CYS A 47 -7.60 -9.54 5.10
N GLY A 48 -8.17 -8.77 4.18
CA GLY A 48 -7.96 -7.33 4.05
C GLY A 48 -6.72 -7.00 3.24
N HIS A 49 -6.42 -5.70 3.19
CA HIS A 49 -5.26 -5.15 2.51
C HIS A 49 -4.57 -4.12 3.39
N ALA A 50 -3.27 -4.32 3.64
CA ALA A 50 -2.49 -3.43 4.48
C ALA A 50 -1.88 -2.28 3.67
N LEU A 51 -1.98 -1.07 4.24
CA LEU A 51 -1.33 0.14 3.75
C LEU A 51 -0.50 0.75 4.87
N LEU A 52 0.62 1.35 4.49
CA LEU A 52 1.42 2.22 5.34
C LEU A 52 0.91 3.66 5.17
N ARG A 53 0.63 4.36 6.28
CA ARG A 53 0.42 5.81 6.31
C ARG A 53 1.64 6.49 6.92
N VAL A 54 2.12 7.55 6.29
CA VAL A 54 3.16 8.44 6.84
C VAL A 54 2.76 9.89 6.60
N GLY A 55 2.43 10.61 7.68
CA GLY A 55 1.84 11.95 7.60
C GLY A 55 0.54 11.93 6.79
N LYS A 56 0.55 12.64 5.65
CA LYS A 56 -0.58 12.74 4.71
C LYS A 56 -0.54 11.74 3.55
N PHE A 57 0.48 10.89 3.50
CA PHE A 57 0.70 9.96 2.39
C PHE A 57 0.39 8.52 2.79
N TYR A 58 -0.07 7.74 1.83
CA TYR A 58 -0.41 6.33 1.95
C TYR A 58 0.38 5.54 0.93
N PHE A 59 0.88 4.37 1.31
CA PHE A 59 1.71 3.49 0.49
C PHE A 59 1.20 2.07 0.56
N HIS A 60 1.20 1.39 -0.58
CA HIS A 60 0.82 -0.02 -0.64
C HIS A 60 1.39 -0.68 -1.89
N ILE A 61 1.31 -2.01 -1.93
CA ILE A 61 1.59 -2.77 -3.13
C ILE A 61 0.32 -3.44 -3.63
N ALA A 62 0.10 -3.43 -4.94
CA ALA A 62 -1.01 -4.12 -5.59
C ALA A 62 -0.51 -4.70 -6.92
N GLY A 63 -0.80 -5.97 -7.19
CA GLY A 63 -0.39 -6.67 -8.42
C GLY A 63 0.75 -7.69 -8.22
N LEU A 64 0.89 -8.61 -9.19
CA LEU A 64 1.82 -9.74 -9.13
C LEU A 64 3.30 -9.33 -9.25
N VAL A 65 3.59 -8.36 -10.11
CA VAL A 65 4.93 -7.79 -10.30
C VAL A 65 4.75 -6.30 -10.52
N ALA A 66 4.73 -5.53 -9.44
CA ALA A 66 4.44 -4.10 -9.48
C ALA A 66 5.39 -3.33 -8.58
N ARG A 67 5.63 -2.05 -8.88
CA ARG A 67 6.29 -1.16 -7.91
C ARG A 67 5.24 -0.70 -6.88
N PRO A 68 5.63 -0.40 -5.64
CA PRO A 68 4.72 0.19 -4.67
C PRO A 68 4.06 1.46 -5.21
N TYR A 69 2.78 1.60 -4.89
CA TYR A 69 2.00 2.79 -5.15
C TYR A 69 2.00 3.68 -3.92
N TYR A 70 1.94 4.99 -4.17
CA TYR A 70 1.70 5.99 -3.14
C TYR A 70 0.60 6.95 -3.57
N MET A 71 -0.06 7.54 -2.59
CA MET A 71 -1.14 8.51 -2.77
C MET A 71 -1.16 9.50 -1.60
N ASP A 72 -1.71 10.69 -1.83
CA ASP A 72 -2.04 11.63 -0.77
C ASP A 72 -3.44 11.35 -0.20
N GLU A 73 -3.95 12.23 0.67
CA GLU A 73 -5.26 12.04 1.30
C GLU A 73 -6.43 12.07 0.29
N VAL A 74 -6.34 12.92 -0.74
CA VAL A 74 -7.35 12.99 -1.80
C VAL A 74 -7.32 11.70 -2.62
N GLY A 75 -6.13 11.25 -2.99
CA GLY A 75 -5.91 9.98 -3.66
C GLY A 75 -6.39 8.79 -2.83
N TYR A 76 -6.21 8.79 -1.52
CA TYR A 76 -6.71 7.74 -0.63
C TYR A 76 -8.24 7.65 -0.60
N LYS A 77 -8.93 8.79 -0.50
CA LYS A 77 -10.41 8.83 -0.57
C LYS A 77 -10.90 8.31 -1.91
N ARG A 78 -10.23 8.70 -2.99
CA ARG A 78 -10.51 8.24 -4.35
C ARG A 78 -10.26 6.75 -4.52
N TYR A 79 -9.15 6.22 -3.98
CA TYR A 79 -8.85 4.79 -3.94
C TYR A 79 -9.98 4.00 -3.29
N LEU A 80 -10.43 4.40 -2.09
CA LEU A 80 -11.54 3.73 -1.42
C LEU A 80 -12.83 3.75 -2.25
N ALA A 81 -13.19 4.91 -2.80
CA ALA A 81 -14.42 5.07 -3.58
C ALA A 81 -14.40 4.26 -4.90
N GLU A 82 -13.33 4.39 -5.70
CA GLU A 82 -13.26 3.77 -7.03
C GLU A 82 -12.99 2.26 -6.97
N SER A 83 -12.37 1.76 -5.90
CA SER A 83 -12.14 0.32 -5.69
C SER A 83 -13.22 -0.34 -4.84
N SER A 84 -14.25 0.41 -4.42
CA SER A 84 -15.29 -0.06 -3.49
C SER A 84 -14.71 -0.67 -2.21
N LYS A 85 -13.59 -0.12 -1.72
CA LYS A 85 -12.94 -0.56 -0.50
C LYS A 85 -13.45 0.22 0.70
N ILE A 86 -13.48 -0.46 1.84
CA ILE A 86 -13.81 0.14 3.14
C ILE A 86 -12.57 0.13 4.03
N GLU A 87 -12.33 1.22 4.75
CA GLU A 87 -11.35 1.21 5.83
C GLU A 87 -11.91 0.43 7.01
N ILE A 88 -11.18 -0.61 7.43
CA ILE A 88 -11.57 -1.49 8.53
C ILE A 88 -11.07 -0.89 9.85
N PHE A 89 -9.79 -0.48 9.87
CA PHE A 89 -9.23 0.27 10.97
C PHE A 89 -7.95 1.00 10.55
N ARG A 90 -7.55 1.96 11.40
CA ARG A 90 -6.22 2.58 11.38
C ARG A 90 -5.62 2.57 12.78
N ARG A 91 -4.31 2.40 12.86
CA ARG A 91 -3.54 2.43 14.12
C ARG A 91 -2.26 3.23 13.93
N ARG A 92 -1.95 4.10 14.89
CA ARG A 92 -0.66 4.80 14.91
C ARG A 92 0.43 3.84 15.33
N VAL A 93 1.58 3.89 14.65
CA VAL A 93 2.74 3.02 14.94
C VAL A 93 3.92 3.93 15.27
N MET A 94 4.58 3.66 16.40
CA MET A 94 5.76 4.42 16.81
C MET A 94 6.98 3.95 16.01
N VAL A 95 7.49 4.84 15.15
CA VAL A 95 8.73 4.64 14.40
C VAL A 95 9.87 5.35 15.13
N LYS A 96 10.79 4.57 15.71
CA LYS A 96 11.92 5.10 16.51
C LYS A 96 13.08 5.59 15.65
N ASN A 97 13.26 4.98 14.47
CA ASN A 97 14.30 5.30 13.52
C ASN A 97 13.68 5.72 12.17
N SER A 98 13.31 7.00 12.07
CA SER A 98 12.69 7.57 10.87
C SER A 98 13.57 7.47 9.63
N GLU A 99 14.89 7.65 9.79
CA GLU A 99 15.85 7.57 8.67
C GLU A 99 15.92 6.15 8.10
N ALA A 100 15.98 5.12 8.95
CA ALA A 100 15.97 3.73 8.50
C ALA A 100 14.64 3.34 7.82
N ALA A 101 13.50 3.81 8.35
CA ALA A 101 12.20 3.61 7.71
C ALA A 101 12.13 4.30 6.34
N GLN A 102 12.60 5.54 6.22
CA GLN A 102 12.69 6.29 4.96
C GLN A 102 13.52 5.53 3.92
N ARG A 103 14.75 5.13 4.28
CA ARG A 103 15.64 4.38 3.38
C ARG A 103 15.01 3.07 2.91
N LYS A 104 14.33 2.35 3.80
CA LYS A 104 13.66 1.10 3.45
C LYS A 104 12.48 1.35 2.49
N LEU A 105 11.63 2.34 2.77
CA LEU A 105 10.53 2.73 1.89
C LEU A 105 11.03 3.08 0.48
N GLU A 106 12.09 3.87 0.38
CA GLU A 106 12.70 4.24 -0.91
C GLU A 106 13.29 3.05 -1.64
N ALA A 107 14.04 2.19 -0.94
CA ALA A 107 14.62 0.98 -1.51
C ALA A 107 13.57 0.01 -2.07
N LEU A 108 12.44 -0.15 -1.38
CA LEU A 108 11.31 -0.96 -1.86
C LEU A 108 10.57 -0.29 -3.01
N SER A 109 10.49 1.04 -3.01
CA SER A 109 9.85 1.80 -4.09
C SER A 109 10.67 1.79 -5.39
N ALA A 110 11.99 1.61 -5.32
CA ALA A 110 12.88 1.65 -6.48
C ALA A 110 12.79 0.42 -7.39
N ARG A 111 12.26 -0.71 -6.89
CA ARG A 111 12.25 -2.00 -7.62
C ARG A 111 10.86 -2.62 -7.67
N PRO A 112 10.55 -3.46 -8.67
CA PRO A 112 9.33 -4.26 -8.67
C PRO A 112 9.29 -5.18 -7.45
N TRP A 113 8.17 -5.16 -6.74
CA TRP A 113 7.79 -6.10 -5.71
C TRP A 113 7.13 -7.31 -6.36
N HIS A 114 7.73 -8.48 -6.18
CA HIS A 114 7.20 -9.73 -6.71
C HIS A 114 6.29 -10.36 -5.66
N TRP A 115 5.01 -10.50 -5.99
CA TRP A 115 4.03 -11.13 -5.12
C TRP A 115 4.28 -12.63 -5.06
N LEU A 116 4.68 -13.13 -3.89
CA LEU A 116 4.99 -14.55 -3.67
C LEU A 116 3.98 -15.23 -2.74
N GLY A 117 2.78 -14.65 -2.59
CA GLY A 117 1.75 -15.17 -1.70
C GLY A 117 2.00 -14.72 -0.27
N ILE A 118 2.43 -15.61 0.61
CA ILE A 118 2.71 -15.29 2.04
C ILE A 118 4.02 -14.50 2.23
N PRO A 119 5.17 -14.89 1.66
CA PRO A 119 6.44 -14.21 1.96
C PRO A 119 6.56 -12.78 1.40
N ASN A 120 5.95 -12.48 0.26
CA ASN A 120 5.97 -11.14 -0.34
C ASN A 120 4.56 -10.70 -0.73
N ASN A 121 3.97 -9.79 0.04
CA ASN A 121 2.63 -9.24 -0.18
C ASN A 121 2.47 -7.87 0.53
N CYS A 122 1.23 -7.41 0.68
CA CYS A 122 0.92 -6.15 1.35
C CYS A 122 1.28 -6.12 2.84
N VAL A 123 1.17 -7.24 3.55
CA VAL A 123 1.58 -7.39 4.96
C VAL A 123 3.10 -7.24 5.07
N SER A 124 3.85 -8.08 4.36
CA SER A 124 5.30 -8.10 4.52
C SER A 124 5.96 -6.81 4.02
N TYR A 125 5.36 -6.13 3.03
CA TYR A 125 5.76 -4.79 2.61
C TYR A 125 5.70 -3.77 3.76
N VAL A 126 4.58 -3.71 4.49
CA VAL A 126 4.41 -2.78 5.62
C VAL A 126 5.33 -3.18 6.78
N GLU A 127 5.45 -4.47 7.07
CA GLU A 127 6.34 -5.00 8.11
C GLU A 127 7.80 -4.66 7.86
N GLU A 128 8.31 -4.85 6.64
CA GLU A 128 9.71 -4.54 6.32
C GLU A 128 10.06 -3.08 6.65
N ILE A 129 9.14 -2.16 6.38
CA ILE A 129 9.33 -0.72 6.61
C ILE A 129 9.26 -0.40 8.11
N PHE A 130 8.26 -0.91 8.83
CA PHE A 130 8.14 -0.70 10.27
C PHE A 130 9.28 -1.34 11.07
N ASN A 131 9.71 -2.56 10.69
CA ASN A 131 10.85 -3.24 11.30
C ASN A 131 12.15 -2.46 11.09
N ALA A 132 12.38 -1.92 9.88
CA ALA A 132 13.51 -1.03 9.63
C ALA A 132 13.44 0.24 10.51
N GLY A 133 12.23 0.75 10.73
CA GLY A 133 11.96 1.88 11.62
C GLY A 133 12.07 1.59 13.12
N GLY A 134 12.36 0.34 13.52
CA GLY A 134 12.44 -0.06 14.93
C GLY A 134 11.10 -0.08 15.66
N ALA A 135 9.99 -0.26 14.92
CA ALA A 135 8.70 -0.51 15.54
C ALA A 135 8.73 -1.86 16.27
N SER A 136 8.26 -1.89 17.51
CA SER A 136 8.19 -3.12 18.33
C SER A 136 6.94 -3.95 18.05
N GLU A 137 6.04 -3.46 17.20
CA GLU A 137 4.80 -4.14 16.83
C GLU A 137 5.08 -5.12 15.69
N SER A 138 5.26 -6.40 16.02
CA SER A 138 5.22 -7.47 15.03
C SER A 138 3.79 -7.65 14.54
N LEU A 139 3.57 -7.58 13.23
CA LEU A 139 2.24 -7.74 12.66
C LEU A 139 1.94 -9.26 12.54
N LEU A 140 1.36 -9.80 13.61
CA LEU A 140 1.34 -11.23 14.01
C LEU A 140 0.83 -12.27 12.98
N SER A 141 0.26 -11.85 11.85
CA SER A 141 -0.46 -12.74 10.94
C SER A 141 -0.48 -12.19 9.52
N ASN A 142 -0.43 -13.05 8.51
CA ASN A 142 -0.60 -12.64 7.11
C ASN A 142 -2.05 -12.18 6.75
N CYS A 143 -2.91 -12.03 7.75
CA CYS A 143 -4.31 -11.66 7.62
C CYS A 143 -4.57 -10.34 8.37
N PRO A 144 -4.35 -9.16 7.74
CA PRO A 144 -4.25 -7.89 8.44
C PRO A 144 -5.50 -7.45 9.20
N VAL A 145 -6.69 -7.94 8.83
CA VAL A 145 -7.92 -7.75 9.63
C VAL A 145 -7.82 -8.25 11.07
N ARG A 146 -6.91 -9.19 11.36
CA ARG A 146 -6.68 -9.76 12.70
C ARG A 146 -5.73 -8.94 13.57
N TRP A 147 -5.18 -7.83 13.07
CA TRP A 147 -4.26 -6.97 13.83
C TRP A 147 -4.96 -5.84 14.58
N ARG A 148 -6.29 -5.89 14.64
CA ARG A 148 -7.12 -4.94 15.40
C ARG A 148 -6.74 -4.94 16.88
#